data_AF-A0A661QGI6-F1
#
_entry.id   AF-A0A661QGI6-F1
#
_cell.length_a   1.000
_cell.length_b   1.000
_cell.length_c   1.000
_cell.angle_alpha   90.00
_cell.angle_beta   90.00
_cell.angle_gamma   90.00
#
_symmetry.space_group_name_H-M   'P 1'
#
loop_
_entity.id
_entity.type
_entity.pdbx_description
1 polymer ?
#
loop_
_entity_poly.entity_id
_entity_poly.type
_entity_poly.pdbx_seq_one_letter_code
_entity_poly.pdbx_strand_id
1 'polypeptide(L)'
;MRLVGGFVLLLFKVTPFIFMWLAFTWLYVFMSNIKVEWRAAFVGGVLGGTLWQIAQVGYVHFQVGVGRYNAIYGTMAALPIFMIWLYLSWVIVLFGLGVCYAKQNLRTSGRDLRKSEVSRNSFEQVALALLVTLADRFAKGEPPISHERLAKYLFIPPRLCRGIINLLLKIGFVTEICTLSGHCRYQLGRSAEDLSLAEIIRKMGDFGEEALHLHPHPQTLIALETYHQVEDLVTESLNGTTLKDLVSRSQGRVEG
;
A
#
# COMPACT_ATOMS: atom_id res chain seq x y z
N MET A 1 11.33 -46.17 24.40
CA MET A 1 10.29 -46.56 23.42
C MET A 1 8.95 -45.81 23.56
N ARG A 2 8.48 -45.41 24.76
CA ARG A 2 7.22 -44.63 24.91
C ARG A 2 7.24 -43.21 24.29
N LEU A 3 8.37 -42.52 24.32
CA LEU A 3 8.51 -41.18 23.71
C LEU A 3 8.40 -41.21 22.17
N VAL A 4 9.00 -42.22 21.53
CA VAL A 4 8.95 -42.37 20.07
C VAL A 4 7.53 -42.70 19.59
N GLY A 5 6.81 -43.57 20.31
CA GLY A 5 5.41 -43.86 20.02
C GLY A 5 4.49 -42.64 20.18
N GLY A 6 4.69 -41.84 21.23
CA GLY A 6 3.96 -40.58 21.42
C GLY A 6 4.26 -39.54 20.33
N PHE A 7 5.51 -39.44 19.89
CA PHE A 7 5.93 -38.53 18.82
C PHE A 7 5.35 -38.93 17.46
N VAL A 8 5.35 -40.23 17.13
CA VAL A 8 4.75 -40.76 15.90
C VAL A 8 3.23 -40.55 15.88
N LEU A 9 2.54 -40.80 16.99
CA LEU A 9 1.10 -40.53 17.13
C LEU A 9 0.77 -39.04 16.99
N LEU A 10 1.60 -38.15 17.55
CA LEU A 10 1.44 -36.72 17.42
C LEU A 10 1.68 -36.26 15.97
N LEU A 11 2.68 -36.83 15.30
CA LEU A 11 2.96 -36.56 13.89
C LEU A 11 1.76 -36.92 13.01
N PHE A 12 1.22 -38.13 13.16
CA PHE A 12 0.02 -38.58 12.44
C PHE A 12 -1.21 -37.71 12.73
N LYS A 13 -1.33 -37.19 13.95
CA LYS A 13 -2.45 -36.32 14.34
C LYS A 13 -2.32 -34.90 13.76
N VAL A 14 -1.10 -34.40 13.56
CA VAL A 14 -0.83 -33.04 13.07
C VAL A 14 -0.69 -32.98 11.54
N THR A 15 -0.27 -34.06 10.88
CA THR A 15 -0.19 -34.17 9.40
C THR A 15 -1.44 -33.65 8.68
N PRO A 16 -2.68 -34.09 9.00
CA PRO A 16 -3.87 -33.60 8.30
C PRO A 16 -4.11 -32.10 8.49
N PHE A 17 -3.71 -31.51 9.63
CA PHE A 17 -3.82 -30.06 9.86
C PHE A 17 -2.88 -29.28 8.95
N ILE A 18 -1.64 -29.74 8.82
CA ILE A 18 -0.63 -29.12 7.95
C ILE A 18 -1.09 -29.17 6.49
N PHE A 19 -1.61 -30.32 6.04
CA PHE A 19 -2.15 -30.45 4.69
C PHE A 19 -3.34 -29.52 4.45
N MET A 20 -4.22 -29.35 5.43
CA MET A 20 -5.36 -28.42 5.30
C MET A 20 -4.88 -26.97 5.19
N TRP A 21 -3.90 -26.56 6.00
CA TRP A 21 -3.30 -25.22 5.91
C TRP A 21 -2.66 -24.98 4.54
N LEU A 22 -1.93 -25.97 4.02
CA LEU A 22 -1.33 -25.91 2.68
C LEU A 22 -2.40 -25.83 1.58
N ALA A 23 -3.48 -26.61 1.68
CA ALA A 23 -4.58 -26.59 0.73
C ALA A 23 -5.27 -25.22 0.69
N PHE A 24 -5.54 -24.61 1.86
CA PHE A 24 -6.09 -23.25 1.93
C PHE A 24 -5.11 -22.19 1.44
N THR A 25 -3.82 -22.31 1.75
CA THR A 25 -2.79 -21.42 1.19
C THR A 25 -2.77 -21.51 -0.33
N TRP A 26 -2.79 -22.70 -0.92
CA TRP A 26 -2.84 -22.88 -2.38
C TRP A 26 -4.14 -22.36 -2.99
N LEU A 27 -5.28 -22.62 -2.34
CA LEU A 27 -6.57 -22.09 -2.76
C LEU A 27 -6.51 -20.56 -2.82
N TYR A 28 -5.96 -19.90 -1.79
CA TYR A 28 -5.85 -18.44 -1.77
C TYR A 28 -4.84 -17.90 -2.79
N VAL A 29 -3.74 -18.62 -3.05
CA VAL A 29 -2.77 -18.24 -4.09
C VAL A 29 -3.37 -18.35 -5.49
N PHE A 30 -4.11 -19.43 -5.77
CA PHE A 30 -4.71 -19.67 -7.08
C PHE A 30 -5.96 -18.82 -7.33
N MET A 31 -6.78 -18.61 -6.29
CA MET A 31 -7.99 -17.79 -6.36
C MET A 31 -7.66 -16.29 -6.40
N SER A 32 -6.53 -15.86 -5.81
CA SER A 32 -6.15 -14.46 -5.88
C SER A 32 -5.67 -14.12 -7.29
N ASN A 33 -6.47 -13.33 -8.00
CA ASN A 33 -6.13 -12.77 -9.31
C ASN A 33 -5.00 -11.69 -9.24
N ILE A 34 -4.30 -11.59 -8.12
CA ILE A 34 -3.28 -10.58 -7.83
C ILE A 34 -2.03 -11.29 -7.32
N LYS A 35 -0.83 -10.80 -7.63
CA LYS A 35 0.43 -11.35 -7.12
C LYS A 35 0.50 -11.21 -5.60
N VAL A 36 0.03 -12.22 -4.86
CA VAL A 36 0.09 -12.26 -3.39
C VAL A 36 1.50 -12.67 -2.95
N GLU A 37 2.09 -11.92 -2.02
CA GLU A 37 3.33 -12.34 -1.38
C GLU A 37 3.09 -13.66 -0.62
N TRP A 38 3.91 -14.69 -0.87
CA TRP A 38 3.79 -16.03 -0.24
C TRP A 38 3.64 -16.01 1.30
N ARG A 39 4.23 -15.01 1.96
CA ARG A 39 4.15 -14.80 3.43
C ARG A 39 2.78 -14.31 3.92
N ALA A 40 2.00 -13.65 3.06
CA ALA A 40 0.64 -13.24 3.36
C ALA A 40 -0.32 -14.43 3.19
N ALA A 41 -0.19 -15.17 2.09
CA ALA A 41 -0.96 -16.37 1.82
C ALA A 41 -0.77 -17.47 2.87
N PHE A 42 0.42 -17.61 3.42
CA PHE A 42 0.67 -18.56 4.52
C PHE A 42 -0.10 -18.19 5.80
N VAL A 43 -0.10 -16.91 6.20
CA VAL A 43 -0.81 -16.49 7.41
C VAL A 43 -2.33 -16.55 7.25
N GLY A 44 -2.85 -16.19 6.08
CA GLY A 44 -4.27 -16.42 5.79
C GLY A 44 -4.63 -17.90 5.72
N GLY A 45 -3.75 -18.75 5.18
CA GLY A 45 -3.96 -20.20 5.14
C GLY A 45 -3.97 -20.86 6.51
N VAL A 46 -3.08 -20.44 7.43
CA VAL A 46 -3.09 -20.93 8.82
C VAL A 46 -4.36 -20.49 9.55
N LEU A 47 -4.78 -19.22 9.41
CA LEU A 47 -5.99 -18.73 10.05
C LEU A 47 -7.26 -19.36 9.45
N GLY A 48 -7.40 -19.36 8.13
CA GLY A 48 -8.53 -19.97 7.43
C GLY A 48 -8.62 -21.47 7.67
N GLY A 49 -7.49 -22.18 7.62
CA GLY A 49 -7.44 -23.60 7.92
C GLY A 49 -7.72 -23.92 9.40
N THR A 50 -7.35 -23.06 10.33
CA THR A 50 -7.74 -23.21 11.76
C THR A 50 -9.25 -23.02 11.93
N LEU A 51 -9.83 -21.99 11.31
CA LEU A 51 -11.28 -21.75 11.33
C LEU A 51 -12.06 -22.92 10.70
N TRP A 52 -11.54 -23.48 9.61
CA TRP A 52 -12.11 -24.66 8.97
C TRP A 52 -12.19 -25.87 9.91
N GLN A 53 -11.12 -26.13 10.65
CA GLN A 53 -11.08 -27.25 11.60
C GLN A 53 -12.09 -27.05 12.75
N ILE A 54 -12.22 -25.84 13.27
CA ILE A 54 -13.22 -25.50 14.29
C ILE A 54 -14.63 -25.71 13.74
N ALA A 55 -14.89 -25.23 12.52
CA ALA A 55 -16.17 -25.39 11.85
C ALA A 55 -16.50 -26.88 11.61
N GLN A 56 -15.52 -27.69 11.22
CA GLN A 56 -15.70 -29.13 11.02
C GLN A 56 -16.10 -29.85 12.31
N VAL A 57 -15.45 -29.54 13.42
CA VAL A 57 -15.84 -30.09 14.73
C VAL A 57 -17.26 -29.65 15.10
N GLY A 58 -17.57 -28.36 14.94
CA GLY A 58 -18.90 -27.82 15.20
C GLY A 58 -19.99 -28.49 14.35
N TYR A 59 -19.73 -28.72 13.07
CA TYR A 59 -20.66 -29.38 12.16
C TYR A 59 -20.91 -30.83 12.52
N VAL A 60 -19.86 -31.59 12.86
CA VAL A 60 -20.03 -32.98 13.32
C VAL A 60 -20.88 -33.05 14.58
N HIS A 61 -20.62 -32.19 15.57
CA HIS A 61 -21.44 -32.12 16.79
C HIS A 61 -22.89 -31.73 16.51
N PHE A 62 -23.10 -30.73 15.64
CA PHE A 62 -24.43 -30.30 15.23
C PHE A 62 -25.19 -31.42 14.50
N GLN A 63 -24.55 -32.10 13.56
CA GLN A 63 -25.13 -33.20 12.81
C GLN A 63 -25.50 -34.39 13.71
N VAL A 64 -24.65 -34.75 14.68
CA VAL A 64 -24.94 -35.81 15.66
C VAL A 64 -26.11 -35.42 16.57
N GLY A 65 -26.16 -34.15 17.01
CA GLY A 65 -27.26 -33.62 17.82
C GLY A 65 -28.60 -33.67 17.07
N VAL A 66 -28.64 -33.15 15.84
CA VAL A 66 -29.84 -33.14 15.00
C VAL A 66 -30.27 -34.56 14.60
N GLY A 67 -29.31 -35.44 14.29
CA GLY A 67 -29.58 -36.85 13.97
C GLY A 67 -30.22 -37.63 15.13
N ARG A 68 -29.96 -37.24 16.38
CA ARG A 68 -30.57 -37.85 17.57
C ARG A 68 -32.03 -37.40 17.79
N TYR A 69 -32.43 -36.24 17.28
CA TYR A 69 -33.78 -35.70 17.39
C TYR A 69 -34.66 -36.00 16.15
N ASN A 70 -34.09 -36.24 14.97
CA ASN A 70 -34.81 -36.36 13.70
C ASN A 70 -34.91 -37.80 13.15
N ALA A 71 -35.51 -38.73 13.91
CA ALA A 71 -35.81 -40.08 13.42
C ALA A 71 -36.92 -40.12 12.34
N ILE A 72 -37.69 -39.04 12.15
CA ILE A 72 -38.87 -39.00 11.27
C ILE A 72 -38.64 -38.17 9.98
N TYR A 73 -37.76 -37.16 10.00
CA TYR A 73 -37.49 -36.24 8.88
C TYR A 73 -36.05 -36.30 8.33
N GLY A 74 -35.29 -37.33 8.70
CA GLY A 74 -33.83 -37.39 8.52
C GLY A 74 -33.29 -37.17 7.10
N THR A 75 -34.04 -37.54 6.05
CA THR A 75 -33.62 -37.33 4.66
C THR A 75 -33.92 -35.92 4.14
N MET A 76 -35.04 -35.31 4.54
CA MET A 76 -35.40 -33.94 4.13
C MET A 76 -34.56 -32.87 4.84
N ALA A 77 -34.11 -33.16 6.07
CA ALA A 77 -33.23 -32.26 6.83
C ALA A 77 -31.79 -32.21 6.28
N ALA A 78 -31.37 -33.20 5.48
CA ALA A 78 -30.02 -33.27 4.94
C ALA A 78 -29.67 -32.06 4.05
N LEU A 79 -30.62 -31.60 3.24
CA LEU A 79 -30.40 -30.49 2.30
C LEU A 79 -30.21 -29.13 3.01
N PRO A 80 -31.06 -28.71 3.96
CA PRO A 80 -30.82 -27.51 4.77
C PRO A 80 -29.50 -27.56 5.57
N ILE A 81 -29.16 -28.72 6.15
CA ILE A 81 -27.91 -28.91 6.89
C ILE A 81 -26.70 -28.75 5.97
N PHE A 82 -26.77 -29.31 4.76
CA PHE A 82 -25.75 -29.15 3.73
C PHE A 82 -25.61 -27.69 3.27
N MET A 83 -26.73 -26.97 3.12
CA MET A 83 -26.71 -25.54 2.75
C MET A 83 -26.01 -24.68 3.81
N ILE A 84 -26.27 -24.93 5.10
CA ILE A 84 -25.59 -24.23 6.21
C ILE A 84 -24.08 -24.54 6.19
N TRP A 85 -23.71 -25.80 5.95
CA TRP A 85 -22.32 -26.21 5.84
C TRP A 85 -21.59 -25.50 4.70
N LEU A 86 -22.22 -25.45 3.52
CA LEU A 86 -21.68 -24.76 2.35
C LEU A 86 -21.54 -23.26 2.64
N TYR A 87 -22.57 -22.62 3.22
CA TYR A 87 -22.51 -21.21 3.60
C TYR A 87 -21.33 -20.92 4.55
N LEU A 88 -21.19 -21.71 5.62
CA LEU A 88 -20.10 -21.57 6.58
C LEU A 88 -18.73 -21.76 5.92
N SER A 89 -18.64 -22.73 5.00
CA SER A 89 -17.43 -22.99 4.22
C SER A 89 -17.00 -21.76 3.42
N TRP A 90 -17.93 -21.14 2.70
CA TRP A 90 -17.65 -19.94 1.91
C TRP A 90 -17.30 -18.73 2.77
N VAL A 91 -17.97 -18.55 3.91
CA VAL A 91 -17.64 -17.48 4.86
C VAL A 91 -16.20 -17.62 5.35
N ILE A 92 -15.74 -18.84 5.67
CA ILE A 92 -14.36 -19.09 6.10
C ILE A 92 -13.36 -18.79 4.97
N VAL A 93 -13.67 -19.22 3.75
CA VAL A 93 -12.84 -18.94 2.56
C VAL A 93 -12.70 -17.43 2.34
N LEU A 94 -13.83 -16.70 2.32
CA LEU A 94 -13.86 -15.25 2.11
C LEU A 94 -13.18 -14.50 3.27
N PHE A 95 -13.36 -14.96 4.50
CA PHE A 95 -12.69 -14.37 5.66
C PHE A 95 -11.17 -14.51 5.56
N GLY A 96 -10.64 -15.70 5.26
CA GLY A 96 -9.20 -15.90 5.10
C GLY A 96 -8.63 -15.10 3.92
N LEU A 97 -9.39 -14.95 2.83
CA LEU A 97 -9.02 -14.06 1.72
C LEU A 97 -9.00 -12.59 2.15
N GLY A 98 -9.97 -12.14 2.94
CA GLY A 98 -10.02 -10.81 3.53
C GLY A 98 -8.82 -10.54 4.45
N VAL A 99 -8.36 -11.53 5.20
CA VAL A 99 -7.14 -11.43 6.02
C VAL A 99 -5.87 -11.37 5.18
N CYS A 100 -5.76 -12.18 4.11
CA CYS A 100 -4.67 -12.08 3.14
C CYS A 100 -4.61 -10.68 2.52
N TYR A 101 -5.76 -10.18 2.06
CA TYR A 101 -5.90 -8.85 1.50
C TYR A 101 -5.56 -7.78 2.53
N ALA A 102 -6.10 -7.85 3.76
CA ALA A 102 -5.80 -6.89 4.80
C ALA A 102 -4.30 -6.85 5.12
N LYS A 103 -3.63 -8.00 5.21
CA LYS A 103 -2.18 -8.06 5.49
C LYS A 103 -1.34 -7.51 4.33
N GLN A 104 -1.72 -7.78 3.09
CA GLN A 104 -1.02 -7.24 1.91
C GLN A 104 -1.33 -5.75 1.70
N ASN A 105 -2.56 -5.35 1.95
CA ASN A 105 -3.04 -3.98 1.83
C ASN A 105 -2.54 -3.12 2.99
N LEU A 106 -2.38 -3.60 4.22
CA LEU A 106 -1.77 -2.84 5.32
C LEU A 106 -0.31 -2.43 5.00
N ARG A 107 0.45 -3.24 4.24
CA ARG A 107 1.76 -2.84 3.70
C ARG A 107 1.67 -1.82 2.55
N THR A 108 0.50 -1.65 1.94
CA THR A 108 0.25 -0.73 0.82
C THR A 108 -0.49 0.54 1.26
N SER A 109 -1.64 0.44 1.95
CA SER A 109 -2.38 1.53 2.63
C SER A 109 -1.63 2.19 3.78
N GLY A 110 -0.63 1.54 4.38
CA GLY A 110 0.32 2.23 5.27
C GLY A 110 1.14 3.34 4.58
N ARG A 111 1.00 3.52 3.26
CA ARG A 111 1.56 4.64 2.49
C ARG A 111 0.70 5.91 2.50
N ASP A 112 -0.59 5.83 2.80
CA ASP A 112 -1.45 7.02 2.86
C ASP A 112 -1.50 7.62 4.28
N LEU A 113 -1.37 6.79 5.33
CA LEU A 113 -1.48 7.25 6.73
C LEU A 113 -0.17 7.74 7.38
N ARG A 114 0.99 7.58 6.72
CA ARG A 114 2.29 8.08 7.22
C ARG A 114 2.78 9.31 6.44
N LYS A 115 1.83 10.11 5.96
CA LYS A 115 2.06 11.49 5.51
C LYS A 115 2.23 12.47 6.69
N SER A 116 2.00 12.00 7.92
CA SER A 116 1.94 12.82 9.14
C SER A 116 3.25 12.95 9.95
N GLU A 117 4.33 12.21 9.62
CA GLU A 117 5.61 12.35 10.35
C GLU A 117 6.59 13.34 9.71
N VAL A 118 6.44 13.61 8.41
CA VAL A 118 7.26 14.64 7.74
C VAL A 118 6.41 15.88 7.64
N SER A 119 6.82 16.94 8.34
CA SER A 119 6.22 18.27 8.21
C SER A 119 6.02 18.60 6.73
N ARG A 120 4.84 19.12 6.35
CA ARG A 120 4.50 19.47 4.95
C ARG A 120 5.62 20.31 4.31
N ASN A 121 6.21 21.22 5.09
CA ASN A 121 7.36 22.03 4.70
C ASN A 121 8.61 21.19 4.36
N SER A 122 8.95 20.18 5.18
CA SER A 122 10.07 19.28 4.90
C SER A 122 9.81 18.39 3.67
N PHE A 123 8.56 18.00 3.43
CA PHE A 123 8.19 17.22 2.25
C PHE A 123 8.36 18.05 0.96
N GLU A 124 7.86 19.28 0.96
CA GLU A 124 7.98 20.21 -0.18
C GLU A 124 9.44 20.55 -0.49
N GLN A 125 10.25 20.81 0.54
CA GLN A 125 11.69 21.05 0.39
C GLN A 125 12.39 19.87 -0.28
N VAL A 126 12.08 18.65 0.17
CA VAL A 126 12.66 17.43 -0.40
C VAL A 126 12.16 17.21 -1.83
N ALA A 127 10.88 17.43 -2.11
CA ALA A 127 10.32 17.32 -3.45
C ALA A 127 10.96 18.31 -4.43
N LEU A 128 11.17 19.54 -3.99
CA LEU A 128 11.87 20.56 -4.77
C LEU A 128 13.32 20.16 -5.04
N ALA A 129 14.05 19.69 -4.01
CA ALA A 129 15.43 19.22 -4.16
C ALA A 129 15.54 18.04 -5.14
N LEU A 130 14.58 17.11 -5.11
CA LEU A 130 14.47 16.00 -6.05
C LEU A 130 14.25 16.51 -7.48
N LEU A 131 13.33 17.47 -7.69
CA LEU A 131 13.04 18.04 -9.00
C LEU A 131 14.24 18.80 -9.57
N VAL A 132 14.92 19.63 -8.77
CA VAL A 132 16.13 20.35 -9.20
C VAL A 132 17.24 19.37 -9.57
N THR A 133 17.44 18.30 -8.78
CA THR A 133 18.44 17.27 -9.08
C THR A 133 18.12 16.53 -10.37
N LEU A 134 16.84 16.18 -10.61
CA LEU A 134 16.41 15.54 -11.85
C LEU A 134 16.55 16.48 -13.06
N ALA A 135 16.25 17.77 -12.88
CA ALA A 135 16.38 18.77 -13.92
C ALA A 135 17.84 19.04 -14.31
N ASP A 136 18.76 19.13 -13.34
CA ASP A 136 20.20 19.28 -13.61
C ASP A 136 20.75 18.08 -14.39
N ARG A 137 20.40 16.86 -13.98
CA ARG A 137 20.79 15.63 -14.71
C ARG A 137 20.21 15.60 -16.12
N PHE A 138 18.96 16.02 -16.27
CA PHE A 138 18.30 16.08 -17.57
C PHE A 138 18.96 17.11 -18.49
N ALA A 139 19.30 18.30 -17.98
CA ALA A 139 20.02 19.34 -18.73
C ALA A 139 21.41 18.88 -19.19
N LYS A 140 22.09 18.06 -18.39
CA LYS A 140 23.39 17.44 -18.72
C LYS A 140 23.28 16.23 -19.66
N GLY A 141 22.07 15.80 -20.03
CA GLY A 141 21.85 14.60 -20.85
C GLY A 141 22.25 13.29 -20.15
N GLU A 142 22.28 13.27 -18.82
CA GLU A 142 22.66 12.08 -18.05
C GLU A 142 21.56 11.01 -18.05
N PRO A 143 21.93 9.72 -17.88
CA PRO A 143 20.94 8.65 -17.89
C PRO A 143 19.96 8.74 -16.70
N PRO A 144 18.72 8.25 -16.87
CA PRO A 144 17.70 8.19 -15.82
C PRO A 144 18.21 7.48 -14.56
N ILE A 145 17.79 7.97 -13.39
CA ILE A 145 18.31 7.54 -12.09
C ILE A 145 17.26 6.72 -11.31
N SER A 146 17.71 5.71 -10.57
CA SER A 146 16.81 4.94 -9.69
C SER A 146 16.53 5.71 -8.40
N HIS A 147 15.35 5.50 -7.84
CA HIS A 147 14.98 6.07 -6.52
C HIS A 147 15.97 5.70 -5.42
N GLU A 148 16.60 4.52 -5.47
CA GLU A 148 17.62 4.10 -4.49
C GLU A 148 18.89 4.97 -4.57
N ARG A 149 19.37 5.26 -5.78
CA ARG A 149 20.54 6.14 -5.98
C ARG A 149 20.21 7.57 -5.61
N LEU A 150 19.02 8.05 -5.97
CA LEU A 150 18.56 9.40 -5.66
C LEU A 150 18.41 9.61 -4.15
N ALA A 151 17.86 8.62 -3.43
CA ALA A 151 17.79 8.61 -1.97
C ALA A 151 19.18 8.68 -1.32
N LYS A 152 20.14 7.91 -1.85
CA LYS A 152 21.53 7.93 -1.38
C LYS A 152 22.22 9.26 -1.64
N TYR A 153 21.98 9.87 -2.80
CA TYR A 153 22.59 11.15 -3.20
C TYR A 153 22.13 12.30 -2.30
N LEU A 154 20.85 12.34 -1.96
CA LEU A 154 20.26 13.40 -1.14
C LEU A 154 20.24 13.06 0.37
N PHE A 155 20.79 11.91 0.77
CA PHE A 155 20.79 11.41 2.15
C PHE A 155 19.38 11.32 2.79
N ILE A 156 18.38 10.91 1.99
CA ILE A 156 16.98 10.79 2.43
C ILE A 156 16.62 9.31 2.61
N PRO A 157 15.79 8.96 3.61
CA PRO A 157 15.24 7.61 3.72
C PRO A 157 14.62 7.12 2.40
N PRO A 158 14.99 5.94 1.87
CA PRO A 158 14.51 5.44 0.57
C PRO A 158 12.99 5.39 0.44
N ARG A 159 12.30 5.24 1.58
CA ARG A 159 10.84 5.24 1.67
C ARG A 159 10.23 6.61 1.35
N LEU A 160 10.80 7.69 1.89
CA LEU A 160 10.34 9.06 1.62
C LEU A 160 10.61 9.45 0.17
N CYS A 161 11.82 9.15 -0.32
CA CYS A 161 12.17 9.40 -1.73
C CYS A 161 11.19 8.70 -2.69
N ARG A 162 10.89 7.41 -2.46
CA ARG A 162 9.91 6.67 -3.27
C ARG A 162 8.50 7.27 -3.16
N GLY A 163 8.07 7.69 -1.97
CA GLY A 163 6.77 8.34 -1.76
C GLY A 163 6.64 9.64 -2.57
N ILE A 164 7.65 10.50 -2.50
CA ILE A 164 7.68 11.77 -3.22
C ILE A 164 7.75 11.56 -4.74
N ILE A 165 8.60 10.65 -5.23
CA ILE A 165 8.67 10.33 -6.68
C ILE A 165 7.31 9.85 -7.19
N ASN A 166 6.61 8.97 -6.47
CA ASN A 166 5.29 8.49 -6.86
C ASN A 166 4.26 9.63 -6.95
N LEU A 167 4.34 10.60 -6.05
CA LEU A 167 3.51 11.81 -6.12
C LEU A 167 3.87 12.63 -7.38
N LEU A 168 5.15 12.87 -7.63
CA LEU A 168 5.60 13.63 -8.80
C LEU A 168 5.26 12.93 -10.13
N LEU A 169 5.24 11.60 -10.16
CA LEU A 169 4.74 10.81 -11.30
C LEU A 169 3.25 11.01 -11.53
N LYS A 170 2.43 10.97 -10.47
CA LYS A 170 0.98 11.19 -10.56
C LYS A 170 0.64 12.59 -11.04
N ILE A 171 1.40 13.60 -10.60
CA ILE A 171 1.22 14.99 -11.02
C ILE A 171 1.74 15.21 -12.46
N GLY A 172 2.60 14.33 -12.96
CA GLY A 172 3.15 14.38 -14.32
C GLY A 172 4.39 15.26 -14.47
N PHE A 173 5.10 15.55 -13.37
CA PHE A 173 6.37 16.28 -13.39
C PHE A 173 7.57 15.35 -13.66
N VAL A 174 7.44 14.08 -13.29
CA VAL A 174 8.47 13.04 -13.48
C VAL A 174 7.88 11.95 -14.37
N THR A 175 8.74 11.26 -15.13
CA THR A 175 8.38 10.09 -15.93
C THR A 175 9.22 8.89 -15.53
N GLU A 176 8.61 7.71 -15.54
CA GLU A 176 9.24 6.45 -15.21
C GLU A 176 9.59 5.68 -16.49
N ILE A 177 10.82 5.18 -16.56
CA ILE A 177 11.32 4.30 -17.62
C ILE A 177 11.65 2.96 -16.96
N CYS A 178 10.81 1.97 -17.20
CA CYS A 178 11.03 0.61 -16.72
C CYS A 178 11.73 -0.21 -17.80
N THR A 179 12.84 -0.85 -17.42
CA THR A 179 13.52 -1.83 -18.27
C THR A 179 12.81 -3.19 -18.19
N LEU A 180 12.96 -4.02 -19.22
CA LEU A 180 12.45 -5.41 -19.24
C LEU A 180 12.88 -6.25 -18.02
N SER A 181 14.00 -5.90 -17.38
CA SER A 181 14.49 -6.50 -16.14
C SER A 181 13.71 -6.10 -14.88
N GLY A 182 12.65 -5.29 -15.00
CA GLY A 182 11.84 -4.82 -13.86
C GLY A 182 12.49 -3.69 -13.05
N HIS A 183 13.59 -3.11 -13.51
CA HIS A 183 14.19 -1.94 -12.89
C HIS A 183 13.60 -0.66 -13.47
N CYS A 184 13.00 0.15 -12.61
CA CYS A 184 12.43 1.43 -13.01
C CYS A 184 13.33 2.60 -12.60
N ARG A 185 13.52 3.51 -13.55
CA ARG A 185 14.35 4.71 -13.43
C ARG A 185 13.50 5.93 -13.74
N TYR A 186 13.89 7.08 -13.19
CA TYR A 186 13.11 8.30 -13.25
C TYR A 186 13.90 9.41 -13.96
N GLN A 187 13.17 10.21 -14.72
CA GLN A 187 13.66 11.42 -15.37
C GLN A 187 12.59 12.52 -15.32
N LEU A 188 12.98 13.75 -15.62
CA LEU A 188 12.03 14.84 -15.74
C LEU A 188 11.07 14.57 -16.92
N GLY A 189 9.77 14.80 -16.71
CA GLY A 189 8.73 14.52 -17.71
C GLY A 189 8.43 15.68 -18.66
N ARG A 190 8.94 16.87 -18.34
CA ARG A 190 8.74 18.11 -19.11
C ARG A 190 10.03 18.93 -19.13
N SER A 191 10.13 19.91 -20.01
CA SER A 191 11.26 20.84 -20.01
C SER A 191 11.33 21.61 -18.69
N ALA A 192 12.53 21.84 -18.17
CA ALA A 192 12.73 22.67 -16.97
C ALA A 192 12.40 24.15 -17.19
N GLU A 193 12.28 24.58 -18.46
CA GLU A 193 11.86 25.93 -18.85
C GLU A 193 10.35 26.12 -18.71
N ASP A 194 9.57 25.07 -19.00
CA ASP A 194 8.11 25.11 -18.94
C ASP A 194 7.59 24.84 -17.52
N LEU A 195 8.46 24.38 -16.61
CA LEU A 195 8.11 24.08 -15.23
C LEU A 195 8.26 25.33 -14.35
N SER A 196 7.15 26.03 -14.12
CA SER A 196 7.12 27.18 -13.20
C SER A 196 7.15 26.71 -11.74
N LEU A 197 7.87 27.45 -10.89
CA LEU A 197 7.94 27.13 -9.46
C LEU A 197 6.58 27.30 -8.77
N ALA A 198 5.81 28.30 -9.21
CA ALA A 198 4.42 28.53 -8.80
C ALA A 198 3.53 27.31 -9.05
N GLU A 199 3.60 26.71 -10.25
CA GLU A 199 2.82 25.50 -10.57
C GLU A 199 3.25 24.30 -9.73
N ILE A 200 4.55 24.14 -9.47
CA ILE A 200 5.09 23.06 -8.65
C ILE A 200 4.56 23.14 -7.23
N ILE A 201 4.68 24.30 -6.58
CA ILE A 201 4.22 24.51 -5.19
C ILE A 201 2.71 24.34 -5.10
N ARG A 202 1.95 24.94 -6.03
CA ARG A 202 0.48 24.81 -6.04
C ARG A 202 0.03 23.36 -6.17
N LYS A 203 0.55 22.63 -7.18
CA LYS A 203 0.17 21.23 -7.41
C LYS A 203 0.66 20.28 -6.31
N MET A 204 1.78 20.58 -5.65
CA MET A 204 2.21 19.82 -4.47
C MET A 204 1.33 20.13 -3.25
N GLY A 205 0.90 21.38 -3.10
CA GLY A 205 0.00 21.86 -2.06
C GLY A 205 -1.37 21.20 -2.14
N ASP A 206 -1.95 21.09 -3.34
CA ASP A 206 -3.22 20.40 -3.61
C ASP A 206 -3.13 18.89 -3.31
N PHE A 207 -1.92 18.33 -3.39
CA PHE A 207 -1.69 16.91 -3.17
C PHE A 207 -1.48 16.64 -1.68
N GLY A 208 -2.53 16.77 -0.87
CA GLY A 208 -2.52 16.38 0.54
C GLY A 208 -3.73 16.83 1.33
N GLU A 209 -4.65 15.88 1.50
CA GLU A 209 -5.93 15.99 2.20
C GLU A 209 -6.81 17.14 1.73
N GLU A 210 -7.99 16.77 1.22
CA GLU A 210 -9.14 17.66 1.23
C GLU A 210 -9.20 18.37 2.59
N ALA A 211 -9.39 19.70 2.54
CA ALA A 211 -9.43 20.58 3.69
C ALA A 211 -9.97 19.85 4.92
N LEU A 212 -9.13 19.76 5.97
CA LEU A 212 -9.53 19.31 7.30
C LEU A 212 -10.96 19.79 7.51
N HIS A 213 -11.92 18.88 7.70
CA HIS A 213 -13.34 19.21 7.84
C HIS A 213 -13.55 19.98 9.14
N LEU A 214 -13.13 21.25 9.12
CA LEU A 214 -13.26 22.19 10.20
C LEU A 214 -14.72 22.61 10.19
N HIS A 215 -15.32 22.63 11.38
CA HIS A 215 -16.66 23.14 11.54
C HIS A 215 -16.69 24.60 11.02
N PRO A 216 -17.71 24.98 10.24
CA PRO A 216 -17.84 26.32 9.68
C PRO A 216 -18.19 27.30 10.80
N HIS A 217 -17.18 27.70 11.55
CA HIS A 217 -17.23 28.75 12.56
C HIS A 217 -16.63 30.04 11.96
N PRO A 218 -17.07 31.24 12.37
CA PRO A 218 -16.52 32.50 11.86
C PRO A 218 -14.99 32.60 11.94
N GLN A 219 -14.39 32.04 13.00
CA GLN A 219 -12.94 31.99 13.19
C GLN A 219 -12.25 31.08 12.16
N THR A 220 -12.87 29.95 11.82
CA THR A 220 -12.38 29.03 10.78
C THR A 220 -12.36 29.71 9.42
N LEU A 221 -13.43 30.45 9.08
CA LEU A 221 -13.54 31.17 7.82
C LEU A 221 -12.43 32.23 7.68
N ILE A 222 -12.22 33.04 8.72
CA ILE A 222 -11.16 34.06 8.74
C ILE A 222 -9.77 33.39 8.61
N ALA A 223 -9.54 32.28 9.32
CA ALA A 223 -8.27 31.56 9.24
C ALA A 223 -8.01 30.98 7.84
N LEU A 224 -9.02 30.39 7.20
CA LEU A 224 -8.92 29.86 5.84
C LEU A 224 -8.72 30.97 4.80
N GLU A 225 -9.45 32.09 4.93
CA GLU A 225 -9.29 33.26 4.05
C GLU A 225 -7.87 33.83 4.15
N THR A 226 -7.37 34.01 5.38
CA THR A 226 -6.00 34.50 5.61
C THR A 226 -4.96 33.54 5.02
N TYR A 227 -5.17 32.23 5.17
CA TYR A 227 -4.28 31.22 4.61
C TYR A 227 -4.24 31.27 3.08
N HIS A 228 -5.40 31.39 2.43
CA HIS A 228 -5.48 31.55 0.97
C HIS A 228 -4.78 32.83 0.49
N GLN A 229 -4.93 33.95 1.22
CA GLN A 229 -4.20 35.19 0.90
C GLN A 229 -2.67 34.98 0.94
N VAL A 230 -2.16 34.21 1.91
CA VAL A 230 -0.73 33.90 1.98
C VAL A 230 -0.29 33.02 0.80
N GLU A 231 -1.06 32.00 0.43
CA GLU A 231 -0.76 31.14 -0.73
C GLU A 231 -0.75 31.93 -2.04
N ASP A 232 -1.70 32.85 -2.22
CA ASP A 232 -1.78 33.70 -3.40
C ASP A 232 -0.57 34.63 -3.52
N LEU A 233 -0.16 35.27 -2.41
CA LEU A 233 1.04 36.12 -2.38
C LEU A 233 2.33 35.34 -2.68
N VAL A 234 2.46 34.12 -2.15
CA VAL A 234 3.61 33.25 -2.44
C VAL A 234 3.63 32.87 -3.91
N THR A 235 2.48 32.49 -4.47
CA THR A 235 2.37 32.11 -5.89
C THR A 235 2.69 33.30 -6.80
N GLU A 236 2.20 34.49 -6.46
CA GLU A 236 2.45 35.72 -7.20
C GLU A 236 3.93 36.12 -7.18
N SER A 237 4.59 36.04 -6.02
CA SER A 237 6.03 36.32 -5.90
C SER A 237 6.90 35.36 -6.71
N LEU A 238 6.42 34.16 -6.99
CA LEU A 238 7.16 33.14 -7.73
C LEU A 238 6.83 33.13 -9.23
N ASN A 239 5.84 33.93 -9.66
CA ASN A 239 5.54 34.09 -11.08
C ASN A 239 6.77 34.62 -11.83
N GLY A 240 7.21 33.86 -12.84
CA GLY A 240 8.41 34.17 -13.64
C GLY A 240 9.67 33.42 -13.23
N THR A 241 9.70 32.74 -12.07
CA THR A 241 10.79 31.82 -11.73
C THR A 241 10.49 30.39 -12.21
N THR A 242 11.43 29.82 -12.95
CA THR A 242 11.32 28.47 -13.51
C THR A 242 12.32 27.53 -12.86
N LEU A 243 12.11 26.22 -13.02
CA LEU A 243 13.03 25.22 -12.51
C LEU A 243 14.44 25.38 -13.10
N LYS A 244 14.55 25.91 -14.33
CA LYS A 244 15.84 26.28 -14.95
C LYS A 244 16.62 27.32 -14.16
N ASP A 245 15.97 28.36 -13.62
CA ASP A 245 16.63 29.38 -12.79
C ASP A 245 17.16 28.80 -11.47
N LEU A 246 16.47 27.79 -10.91
CA LEU A 246 16.97 27.08 -9.74
C LEU A 246 18.19 26.21 -10.07
N VAL A 247 18.19 25.54 -11.24
CA VAL A 247 19.33 24.73 -11.70
C VAL A 247 20.56 25.61 -11.95
N SER A 248 20.42 26.74 -12.64
CA SER A 248 21.54 27.66 -12.90
C SER A 248 22.16 28.21 -11.61
N ARG A 249 21.33 28.59 -10.62
CA ARG A 249 21.80 29.03 -9.29
C ARG A 249 22.50 27.93 -8.51
N SER A 250 22.06 26.66 -8.66
CA SER A 250 22.71 25.54 -7.99
C SER A 250 24.13 25.29 -8.52
N GLN A 251 24.33 25.42 -9.84
CA GLN A 251 25.62 25.22 -10.49
C GLN A 251 26.62 26.31 -10.08
N GLY A 252 26.19 27.58 -10.06
CA GLY A 252 27.05 28.69 -9.65
C GLY A 252 27.49 28.66 -8.17
N ARG A 253 26.82 27.86 -7.32
CA ARG A 253 27.17 27.73 -5.89
C ARG A 253 28.16 26.59 -5.61
N VAL A 254 28.43 25.73 -6.59
CA VAL A 254 29.40 24.64 -6.50
C VAL A 254 30.80 25.08 -6.98
N GLU A 255 30.88 26.18 -7.73
CA GLU A 255 32.12 26.71 -8.33
C GLU A 255 32.83 27.80 -7.49
N GLY A 256 32.30 28.18 -6.33
CA GLY A 256 32.89 29.16 -5.41
C GLY A 256 33.11 28.61 -4.02
#